data_AF-A0A352PBP1-F1
#
_entry.id   AF-A0A352PBP1-F1
#
_cell.length_a   1.000
_cell.length_b   1.000
_cell.length_c   1.000
_cell.angle_alpha   90.00
_cell.angle_beta   90.00
_cell.angle_gamma   90.00
#
_symmetry.space_group_name_H-M   'P 1'
#
loop_
_entity.id
_entity.type
_entity.pdbx_description
1 polymer ?
#
loop_
_entity_poly.entity_id
_entity_poly.type
_entity_poly.pdbx_seq_one_letter_code
_entity_poly.pdbx_strand_id
1 'polypeptide(L)'
;MKKIFFWTSIFLFPIFYFLFPHSLARAAVCGETIPTDEGSLKTYVEDCNAKLSQLSGQKQTLAQALAVLNTQIQLTTAKIAAKTAEINRLEIEITDLSGKIESLDYSLDDLTRLFMARVRESYMYHVPFPALFVAQTSGLSGVARGSEYLQKVRDHDRTLLLALEKSRLDFDQEKTAKETKQAEIEQLKSVLDREKAALAGQVAAKNKLLAETKNDEARYQQLRASAQAQLDAFTTYVSRQGGASVLSGTTQADSGWGTYYNQREDDWALRLLPGSNYTLASSGCLITSMAMVMSYYGKSVTPGNIADQPELFSFGDFRQGSWSIAGVGTTRTRIGYSRSALDDELASNPGKPVIVGIIQYGSSRPEHFFVVKAKDGDDYLINDPFPENGHNLKFTSRYPLSSIAAVDRVTVN
;
A
#
# COMPACT_ATOMS: atom_id res chain seq x y z
N MET A 1 77.72 -15.00 46.95
CA MET A 1 77.87 -16.43 47.28
C MET A 1 77.00 -17.25 46.34
N LYS A 2 77.54 -18.37 45.86
CA LYS A 2 76.90 -19.44 45.04
C LYS A 2 75.49 -19.78 45.59
N LYS A 3 74.49 -20.18 44.79
CA LYS A 3 74.46 -21.43 44.02
C LYS A 3 73.39 -21.41 42.91
N ILE A 4 73.78 -22.02 41.81
CA ILE A 4 72.97 -22.51 40.69
C ILE A 4 72.26 -23.79 41.12
N PHE A 5 71.03 -24.04 40.66
CA PHE A 5 70.53 -25.40 40.43
C PHE A 5 69.72 -25.48 39.13
N PHE A 6 70.10 -26.47 38.34
CA PHE A 6 69.65 -26.85 37.01
C PHE A 6 68.43 -27.78 37.11
N TRP A 7 67.43 -27.67 36.23
CA TRP A 7 66.69 -28.86 35.78
C TRP A 7 66.09 -28.68 34.38
N THR A 8 66.32 -29.69 33.55
CA THR A 8 66.00 -29.84 32.13
C THR A 8 64.79 -30.76 31.93
N SER A 9 63.89 -30.44 30.99
CA SER A 9 63.04 -31.40 30.23
C SER A 9 62.26 -30.61 29.15
N ILE A 10 62.59 -30.69 27.85
CA ILE A 10 62.20 -31.68 26.83
C ILE A 10 60.70 -31.65 26.45
N PHE A 11 60.47 -31.26 25.18
CA PHE A 11 59.42 -31.67 24.21
C PHE A 11 57.92 -31.57 24.58
N LEU A 12 57.18 -30.69 23.88
CA LEU A 12 56.26 -31.04 22.77
C LEU A 12 55.32 -29.87 22.44
N PHE A 13 55.40 -29.42 21.20
CA PHE A 13 54.44 -28.56 20.52
C PHE A 13 53.13 -29.34 20.29
N PRO A 14 51.96 -28.73 20.50
CA PRO A 14 50.89 -28.84 19.50
C PRO A 14 50.33 -27.45 19.20
N ILE A 15 50.58 -26.89 18.01
CA ILE A 15 49.59 -26.81 16.92
C ILE A 15 48.19 -27.21 17.40
N PHE A 16 47.44 -26.23 17.89
CA PHE A 16 45.99 -26.28 17.88
C PHE A 16 45.48 -25.08 17.06
N TYR A 17 45.61 -25.21 15.73
CA TYR A 17 44.78 -24.47 14.80
C TYR A 17 43.34 -24.93 15.03
N PHE A 18 42.61 -24.22 15.91
CA PHE A 18 41.16 -24.32 15.94
C PHE A 18 40.64 -23.68 14.64
N LEU A 19 40.49 -24.52 13.62
CA LEU A 19 39.57 -24.31 12.51
C LEU A 19 38.15 -24.28 13.08
N PHE A 20 37.77 -23.16 13.70
CA PHE A 20 36.36 -22.78 13.76
C PHE A 20 36.01 -22.23 12.38
N PRO A 21 35.13 -22.88 11.60
CA PRO A 21 34.57 -22.23 10.44
C PRO A 21 33.78 -21.04 10.98
N HIS A 22 34.37 -19.85 10.87
CA HIS A 22 33.63 -18.63 11.03
C HIS A 22 32.69 -18.61 9.83
N SER A 23 31.46 -19.08 10.05
CA SER A 23 30.36 -18.84 9.15
C SER A 23 30.28 -17.33 8.98
N LEU A 24 30.87 -16.82 7.90
CA LEU A 24 30.65 -15.47 7.43
C LEU A 24 29.17 -15.39 7.11
N ALA A 25 28.37 -14.95 8.09
CA ALA A 25 27.04 -14.44 7.83
C ALA A 25 27.23 -13.24 6.90
N ARG A 26 27.16 -13.48 5.59
CA ARG A 26 27.07 -12.42 4.60
C ARG A 26 25.78 -11.68 4.92
N ALA A 27 25.90 -10.42 5.36
CA ALA A 27 24.76 -9.52 5.41
C ALA A 27 24.10 -9.53 4.03
N ALA A 28 22.79 -9.74 3.99
CA ALA A 28 22.06 -9.76 2.73
C ALA A 28 22.05 -8.35 2.14
N VAL A 29 22.71 -8.18 1.00
CA VAL A 29 22.82 -6.89 0.30
C VAL A 29 21.69 -6.77 -0.71
N CYS A 30 21.09 -5.59 -0.81
CA CYS A 30 20.04 -5.25 -1.77
C CYS A 30 20.56 -5.41 -3.21
N GLY A 31 20.10 -6.48 -3.86
CA GLY A 31 20.60 -7.01 -5.13
C GLY A 31 19.59 -7.95 -5.79
N GLU A 32 19.94 -8.64 -6.87
CA GLU A 32 18.94 -9.43 -7.60
C GLU A 32 18.48 -10.69 -6.88
N THR A 33 19.31 -11.22 -5.98
CA THR A 33 19.01 -12.42 -5.19
C THR A 33 18.36 -12.04 -3.87
N ILE A 34 17.04 -12.24 -3.78
CA ILE A 34 16.28 -12.02 -2.55
C ILE A 34 16.46 -13.24 -1.64
N PRO A 35 16.90 -13.08 -0.37
CA PRO A 35 17.02 -14.19 0.57
C PRO A 35 15.67 -14.82 0.89
N THR A 36 15.66 -16.12 1.22
CA THR A 36 14.44 -16.84 1.61
C THR A 36 14.28 -16.99 3.12
N ASP A 37 15.34 -16.78 3.90
CA ASP A 37 15.31 -16.90 5.35
C ASP A 37 14.87 -15.58 6.01
N GLU A 38 14.04 -15.69 7.06
CA GLU A 38 13.36 -14.57 7.73
C GLU A 38 14.35 -13.56 8.33
N GLY A 39 15.48 -14.05 8.86
CA GLY A 39 16.54 -13.20 9.42
C GLY A 39 17.26 -12.38 8.35
N SER A 40 17.63 -12.99 7.23
CA SER A 40 18.27 -12.28 6.12
C SER A 40 17.30 -11.37 5.37
N LEU A 41 16.00 -11.71 5.30
CA LEU A 41 14.97 -10.83 4.71
C LEU A 41 14.88 -9.49 5.44
N LYS A 42 14.95 -9.50 6.78
CA LYS A 42 14.94 -8.26 7.57
C LYS A 42 16.15 -7.37 7.25
N THR A 43 17.35 -7.94 7.25
CA THR A 43 18.58 -7.20 6.91
C THR A 43 18.58 -6.69 5.47
N TYR A 44 18.02 -7.46 4.54
CA TYR A 44 17.85 -7.08 3.14
C TYR A 44 16.89 -5.90 2.96
N VAL A 45 15.77 -5.89 3.69
CA VAL A 45 14.81 -4.77 3.69
C VAL A 45 15.46 -3.49 4.22
N GLU A 46 16.23 -3.58 5.30
CA GLU A 46 16.98 -2.45 5.88
C GLU A 46 18.01 -1.90 4.89
N ASP A 47 18.78 -2.78 4.22
CA ASP A 47 19.76 -2.37 3.20
C ASP A 47 19.09 -1.72 1.98
N CYS A 48 17.97 -2.27 1.49
CA CYS A 48 17.22 -1.65 0.40
C CYS A 48 16.66 -0.27 0.79
N ASN A 49 16.20 -0.09 2.03
CA ASN A 49 15.75 1.22 2.51
C ASN A 49 16.91 2.24 2.57
N ALA A 50 18.09 1.82 3.03
CA ALA A 50 19.29 2.67 3.05
C ALA A 50 19.70 3.07 1.62
N LYS A 51 19.69 2.10 0.69
CA LYS A 51 20.01 2.33 -0.72
C LYS A 51 19.00 3.26 -1.40
N LEU A 52 17.71 3.12 -1.12
CA LEU A 52 16.69 4.06 -1.60
C LEU A 52 16.93 5.48 -1.08
N SER A 53 17.31 5.62 0.19
CA SER A 53 17.61 6.92 0.78
C SER A 53 18.78 7.59 0.06
N GLN A 54 19.83 6.83 -0.25
CA GLN A 54 20.97 7.32 -1.03
C GLN A 54 20.62 7.69 -2.48
N LEU A 55 19.76 6.90 -3.13
CA LEU A 55 19.36 7.10 -4.53
C LEU A 55 18.27 8.18 -4.70
N SER A 56 17.54 8.52 -3.64
CA SER A 56 16.39 9.43 -3.69
C SER A 56 16.71 10.84 -4.23
N GLY A 57 17.94 11.31 -4.06
CA GLY A 57 18.44 12.58 -4.61
C GLY A 57 19.05 12.50 -6.02
N GLN A 58 19.11 11.31 -6.61
CA GLN A 58 19.94 11.04 -7.78
C GLN A 58 19.16 10.66 -9.05
N LYS A 59 17.90 11.08 -9.27
CA LYS A 59 17.16 10.74 -10.52
C LYS A 59 17.63 11.54 -11.76
N GLN A 60 18.93 11.78 -11.87
CA GLN A 60 19.52 12.64 -12.91
C GLN A 60 19.85 11.90 -14.20
N THR A 61 19.87 10.56 -14.20
CA THR A 61 20.15 9.73 -15.37
C THR A 61 19.14 8.60 -15.46
N LEU A 62 19.02 7.99 -16.64
CA LEU A 62 18.21 6.79 -16.85
C LEU A 62 18.67 5.66 -15.93
N ALA A 63 19.98 5.46 -15.81
CA ALA A 63 20.56 4.43 -14.95
C ALA A 63 20.14 4.60 -13.48
N GLN A 64 20.17 5.83 -12.97
CA GLN A 64 19.76 6.10 -11.59
C GLN A 64 18.24 5.97 -11.41
N ALA A 65 17.44 6.43 -12.37
CA ALA A 65 15.99 6.26 -12.34
C ALA A 65 15.59 4.76 -12.33
N LEU A 66 16.26 3.95 -13.16
CA LEU A 66 16.09 2.50 -13.17
C LEU A 66 16.60 1.86 -11.87
N ALA A 67 17.70 2.34 -11.30
CA ALA A 67 18.20 1.85 -10.02
C ALA A 67 17.19 2.07 -8.90
N VAL A 68 16.58 3.27 -8.81
CA VAL A 68 15.51 3.54 -7.83
C VAL A 68 14.34 2.58 -8.02
N LEU A 69 13.84 2.42 -9.25
CA LEU A 69 12.71 1.52 -9.53
C LEU A 69 13.05 0.06 -9.22
N ASN A 70 14.26 -0.40 -9.57
CA ASN A 70 14.72 -1.75 -9.26
C ASN A 70 14.80 -1.99 -7.75
N THR A 71 15.38 -1.06 -7.00
CA THR A 71 15.48 -1.17 -5.54
C THR A 71 14.09 -1.13 -4.88
N GLN A 72 13.14 -0.35 -5.40
CA GLN A 72 11.75 -0.37 -4.93
C GLN A 72 11.06 -1.72 -5.19
N ILE A 73 11.22 -2.28 -6.40
CA ILE A 73 10.69 -3.60 -6.76
C ILE A 73 11.29 -4.68 -5.86
N GLN A 74 12.60 -4.64 -5.61
CA GLN A 74 13.29 -5.57 -4.72
C GLN A 74 12.78 -5.48 -3.28
N LEU A 75 12.62 -4.26 -2.76
CA LEU A 75 12.09 -4.01 -1.42
C LEU A 75 10.66 -4.55 -1.27
N THR A 76 9.76 -4.21 -2.20
CA THR A 76 8.37 -4.69 -2.17
C THR A 76 8.31 -6.21 -2.32
N THR A 77 9.15 -6.81 -3.17
CA THR A 77 9.22 -8.27 -3.32
C THR A 77 9.70 -8.97 -2.05
N ALA A 78 10.72 -8.41 -1.38
CA ALA A 78 11.21 -8.94 -0.10
C ALA A 78 10.15 -8.83 1.02
N LYS A 79 9.39 -7.73 1.07
CA LYS A 79 8.25 -7.59 2.00
C LYS A 79 7.17 -8.64 1.75
N ILE A 80 6.79 -8.85 0.49
CA ILE A 80 5.84 -9.90 0.09
C ILE A 80 6.35 -11.27 0.52
N ALA A 81 7.64 -11.58 0.32
CA ALA A 81 8.23 -12.86 0.72
C ALA A 81 8.18 -13.04 2.25
N ALA A 82 8.57 -12.02 3.03
CA ALA A 82 8.52 -12.05 4.48
C ALA A 82 7.09 -12.26 5.00
N LYS A 83 6.11 -11.53 4.45
CA LYS A 83 4.69 -11.66 4.82
C LYS A 83 4.12 -13.02 4.44
N THR A 84 4.53 -13.58 3.31
CA THR A 84 4.13 -14.93 2.90
C THR A 84 4.68 -16.00 3.85
N ALA A 85 5.94 -15.87 4.28
CA ALA A 85 6.54 -16.77 5.28
C ALA A 85 5.84 -16.67 6.64
N GLU A 86 5.51 -15.45 7.08
CA GLU A 86 4.74 -15.19 8.31
C GLU A 86 3.35 -15.85 8.28
N ILE A 87 2.62 -15.70 7.17
CA ILE A 87 1.32 -16.37 6.96
C ILE A 87 1.47 -17.89 7.04
N ASN A 88 2.45 -18.47 6.33
CA ASN A 88 2.67 -19.92 6.35
C ASN A 88 2.99 -20.42 7.77
N ARG A 89 3.75 -19.65 8.56
CA ARG A 89 4.04 -20.00 9.96
C ARG A 89 2.77 -19.99 10.80
N LEU A 90 1.95 -18.95 10.67
CA LEU A 90 0.67 -18.85 11.39
C LEU A 90 -0.30 -19.99 10.98
N GLU A 91 -0.30 -20.41 9.71
CA GLU A 91 -1.11 -21.54 9.24
C GLU A 91 -0.65 -22.88 9.88
N ILE A 92 0.66 -23.08 10.04
CA ILE A 92 1.21 -24.24 10.77
C ILE A 92 0.80 -24.17 12.26
N GLU A 93 0.93 -23.02 12.90
CA GLU A 93 0.52 -22.82 14.30
C GLU A 93 -0.98 -23.09 14.50
N ILE A 94 -1.84 -22.65 13.57
CA ILE A 94 -3.28 -22.94 13.60
C ILE A 94 -3.56 -24.44 13.44
N THR A 95 -2.77 -25.14 12.62
CA THR A 95 -2.88 -26.59 12.43
C THR A 95 -2.53 -27.33 13.73
N ASP A 96 -1.44 -26.93 14.40
CA ASP A 96 -1.05 -27.48 15.71
C ASP A 96 -2.10 -27.20 16.79
N LEU A 97 -2.60 -25.96 16.87
CA LEU A 97 -3.69 -25.59 17.78
C LEU A 97 -4.95 -26.41 17.51
N SER A 98 -5.29 -26.67 16.25
CA SER A 98 -6.44 -27.48 15.90
C SER A 98 -6.31 -28.93 16.40
N GLY A 99 -5.12 -29.52 16.27
CA GLY A 99 -4.85 -30.86 16.82
C GLY A 99 -4.90 -30.90 18.35
N LYS A 100 -4.40 -29.86 19.03
CA LYS A 100 -4.51 -29.74 20.50
C LYS A 100 -5.96 -29.63 20.97
N ILE A 101 -6.75 -28.79 20.31
CA ILE A 101 -8.19 -28.61 20.58
C ILE A 101 -8.92 -29.95 20.40
N GLU A 102 -8.63 -30.70 19.33
CA GLU A 102 -9.23 -32.02 19.10
C GLU A 102 -8.85 -33.03 20.21
N SER A 103 -7.59 -33.07 20.64
CA SER A 103 -7.17 -33.91 21.76
C SER A 103 -7.82 -33.52 23.09
N LEU A 104 -8.00 -32.22 23.34
CA LEU A 104 -8.69 -31.71 24.52
C LEU A 104 -10.18 -32.04 24.49
N ASP A 105 -10.82 -31.96 23.32
CA ASP A 105 -12.23 -32.32 23.12
C ASP A 105 -12.48 -33.80 23.44
N TYR A 106 -11.63 -34.70 22.93
CA TYR A 106 -11.71 -36.13 23.26
C TYR A 106 -11.54 -36.40 24.76
N SER A 107 -10.57 -35.72 25.40
CA SER A 107 -10.33 -35.86 26.84
C SER A 107 -11.52 -35.33 27.64
N LEU A 108 -12.12 -34.22 27.20
CA LEU A 108 -13.28 -33.62 27.84
C LEU A 108 -14.52 -34.52 27.72
N ASP A 109 -14.77 -35.13 26.55
CA ASP A 109 -15.89 -36.09 26.37
C ASP A 109 -15.71 -37.32 27.27
N ASP A 110 -14.50 -37.89 27.33
CA ASP A 110 -14.23 -39.08 28.15
C ASP A 110 -14.37 -38.79 29.66
N LEU A 111 -13.77 -37.69 30.14
CA LEU A 111 -13.90 -37.26 31.54
C LEU A 111 -15.35 -36.94 31.89
N THR A 112 -16.09 -36.31 30.98
CA THR A 112 -17.52 -36.00 31.18
C THR A 112 -18.35 -37.28 31.23
N ARG A 113 -18.08 -38.25 30.35
CA ARG A 113 -18.79 -39.54 30.33
C ARG A 113 -18.52 -40.34 31.59
N LEU A 114 -17.26 -40.41 32.03
CA LEU A 114 -16.86 -41.07 33.28
C LEU A 114 -17.52 -40.42 34.49
N PHE A 115 -17.52 -39.09 34.55
CA PHE A 115 -18.17 -38.32 35.61
C PHE A 115 -19.68 -38.59 35.63
N MET A 116 -20.36 -38.54 34.48
CA MET A 116 -21.80 -38.81 34.38
C MET A 116 -22.17 -40.24 34.77
N ALA A 117 -21.36 -41.23 34.36
CA ALA A 117 -21.55 -42.62 34.77
C ALA A 117 -21.47 -42.75 36.30
N ARG A 118 -20.47 -42.11 36.92
CA ARG A 118 -20.27 -42.13 38.37
C ARG A 118 -21.37 -41.41 39.14
N VAL A 119 -21.83 -40.25 38.66
CA VAL A 119 -22.97 -39.52 39.25
C VAL A 119 -24.22 -40.39 39.23
N ARG A 120 -24.48 -41.10 38.12
CA ARG A 120 -25.60 -42.03 38.00
C ARG A 120 -25.51 -43.18 38.98
N GLU A 121 -24.35 -43.84 39.07
CA GLU A 121 -24.11 -44.94 40.03
C GLU A 121 -24.27 -44.45 41.47
N SER A 122 -23.69 -43.29 41.82
CA SER A 122 -23.85 -42.69 43.14
C SER A 122 -25.30 -42.35 43.48
N TYR A 123 -26.11 -41.99 42.48
CA TYR A 123 -27.54 -41.70 42.65
C TYR A 123 -28.38 -42.98 42.78
N MET A 124 -28.15 -43.97 41.92
CA MET A 124 -28.86 -45.25 41.93
C MET A 124 -28.57 -46.07 43.19
N TYR A 125 -27.34 -46.01 43.69
CA TYR A 125 -26.90 -46.68 44.91
C TYR A 125 -26.83 -45.72 46.11
N HIS A 126 -27.69 -44.68 46.14
CA HIS A 126 -27.87 -43.85 47.33
C HIS A 126 -28.57 -44.66 48.44
N VAL A 127 -27.84 -45.63 48.98
CA VAL A 127 -28.18 -46.35 50.20
C VAL A 127 -27.56 -45.55 51.33
N PRO A 128 -28.31 -45.03 52.30
CA PRO A 128 -27.72 -44.40 53.46
C PRO A 128 -26.79 -45.42 54.10
N PHE A 129 -25.47 -45.15 54.13
CA PHE A 129 -24.47 -46.05 54.70
C PHE A 129 -24.92 -46.36 56.14
N PRO A 130 -25.43 -47.56 56.44
CA PRO A 130 -26.06 -47.81 57.72
C PRO A 130 -24.91 -48.16 58.66
N ALA A 131 -24.19 -47.12 59.09
CA ALA A 131 -22.99 -47.25 59.91
C ALA A 131 -23.24 -48.12 61.14
N LEU A 132 -24.46 -48.04 61.71
CA LEU A 132 -24.94 -48.90 62.79
C LEU A 132 -25.01 -50.39 62.41
N PHE A 133 -25.47 -50.72 61.20
CA PHE A 133 -25.59 -52.10 60.71
C PHE A 133 -24.23 -52.70 60.33
N VAL A 134 -23.34 -51.89 59.73
CA VAL A 134 -21.95 -52.30 59.43
C VAL A 134 -21.13 -52.47 60.72
N ALA A 135 -21.35 -51.61 61.72
CA ALA A 135 -20.73 -51.74 63.05
C ALA A 135 -21.13 -53.04 63.75
N GLN A 136 -22.41 -53.43 63.66
CA GLN A 136 -22.93 -54.65 64.28
C GLN A 136 -22.44 -55.94 63.60
N THR A 137 -22.24 -55.91 62.28
CA THR A 137 -21.85 -57.11 61.50
C THR A 137 -20.35 -57.29 61.34
N SER A 138 -19.59 -56.19 61.26
CA SER A 138 -18.16 -56.19 60.89
C SER A 138 -17.24 -55.58 61.96
N GLY A 139 -17.80 -55.07 63.06
CA GLY A 139 -17.08 -54.34 64.10
C GLY A 139 -16.65 -52.92 63.69
N LEU A 140 -16.10 -52.15 64.65
CA LEU A 140 -15.67 -50.76 64.45
C LEU A 140 -14.57 -50.61 63.37
N SER A 141 -13.76 -51.65 63.15
CA SER A 141 -12.75 -51.69 62.08
C SER A 141 -13.35 -51.77 60.67
N GLY A 142 -14.54 -52.37 60.51
CA GLY A 142 -15.30 -52.36 59.27
C GLY A 142 -15.83 -50.97 58.92
N VAL A 143 -16.33 -50.25 59.93
CA VAL A 143 -16.80 -48.86 59.78
C VAL A 143 -15.64 -47.91 59.43
N ALA A 144 -14.50 -48.04 60.11
CA ALA A 144 -13.31 -47.23 59.83
C ALA A 144 -12.82 -47.41 58.38
N ARG A 145 -12.69 -48.66 57.91
CA ARG A 145 -12.32 -48.95 56.51
C ARG A 145 -13.34 -48.40 55.51
N GLY A 146 -14.63 -48.55 55.79
CA GLY A 146 -15.69 -47.97 54.95
C GLY A 146 -15.58 -46.45 54.83
N SER A 147 -15.29 -45.75 55.93
CA SER A 147 -15.10 -44.29 55.94
C SER A 147 -13.86 -43.85 55.15
N GLU A 148 -12.76 -44.60 55.24
CA GLU A 148 -11.54 -44.35 54.48
C GLU A 148 -11.78 -44.54 52.97
N TYR A 149 -12.50 -45.58 52.56
CA TYR A 149 -12.85 -45.80 51.16
C TYR A 149 -13.76 -44.69 50.63
N LEU A 150 -14.79 -44.28 51.39
CA LEU A 150 -15.65 -43.15 51.01
C LEU A 150 -14.87 -41.84 50.88
N GLN A 151 -13.86 -41.63 51.74
CA GLN A 151 -12.98 -40.47 51.62
C GLN A 151 -12.14 -40.51 50.34
N LYS A 152 -11.50 -41.65 50.02
CA LYS A 152 -10.74 -41.82 48.77
C LYS A 152 -11.61 -41.61 47.52
N VAL A 153 -12.84 -42.10 47.54
CA VAL A 153 -13.84 -41.89 46.48
C VAL A 153 -14.12 -40.38 46.33
N ARG A 154 -14.48 -39.68 47.41
CA ARG A 154 -14.75 -38.23 47.36
C ARG A 154 -13.55 -37.40 46.89
N ASP A 155 -12.35 -37.77 47.31
CA ASP A 155 -11.14 -37.06 46.89
C ASP A 155 -10.88 -37.27 45.40
N HIS A 156 -11.07 -38.49 44.89
CA HIS A 156 -10.99 -38.76 43.45
C HIS A 156 -12.06 -38.02 42.63
N ASP A 157 -13.30 -37.91 43.13
CA ASP A 157 -14.36 -37.10 42.51
C ASP A 157 -13.96 -35.63 42.39
N ARG A 158 -13.41 -35.06 43.46
CA ARG A 158 -12.91 -33.68 43.47
C ARG A 158 -11.79 -33.48 42.47
N THR A 159 -10.83 -34.42 42.41
CA THR A 159 -9.75 -34.37 41.41
C THR A 159 -10.29 -34.43 39.99
N LEU A 160 -11.28 -35.28 39.72
CA LEU A 160 -11.92 -35.40 38.40
C LEU A 160 -12.63 -34.10 37.99
N LEU A 161 -13.38 -33.48 38.91
CA LEU A 161 -14.03 -32.18 38.67
C LEU A 161 -13.02 -31.07 38.37
N LEU A 162 -11.95 -30.97 39.15
CA LEU A 162 -10.88 -30.00 38.91
C LEU A 162 -10.18 -30.25 37.56
N ALA A 163 -9.97 -31.51 37.18
CA ALA A 163 -9.38 -31.86 35.89
C ALA A 163 -10.31 -31.49 34.72
N LEU A 164 -11.62 -31.67 34.87
CA LEU A 164 -12.62 -31.28 33.86
C LEU A 164 -12.70 -29.76 33.72
N GLU A 165 -12.73 -29.02 34.83
CA GLU A 165 -12.74 -27.55 34.82
C GLU A 165 -11.47 -27.01 34.15
N LYS A 166 -10.30 -27.56 34.51
CA LYS A 166 -9.03 -27.18 33.88
C LYS A 166 -9.03 -27.47 32.38
N SER A 167 -9.46 -28.67 31.96
CA SER A 167 -9.48 -29.06 30.55
C SER A 167 -10.41 -28.17 29.73
N ARG A 168 -11.55 -27.75 30.30
CA ARG A 168 -12.46 -26.78 29.68
C ARG A 168 -11.80 -25.40 29.53
N LEU A 169 -11.14 -24.91 30.58
CA LEU A 169 -10.44 -23.62 30.52
C LEU A 169 -9.32 -23.63 29.48
N ASP A 170 -8.52 -24.69 29.44
CA ASP A 170 -7.44 -24.86 28.46
C ASP A 170 -8.03 -24.92 27.04
N PHE A 171 -9.13 -25.65 26.81
CA PHE A 171 -9.83 -25.70 25.53
C PHE A 171 -10.33 -24.32 25.07
N ASP A 172 -10.99 -23.57 25.95
CA ASP A 172 -11.51 -22.24 25.65
C ASP A 172 -10.37 -21.25 25.33
N GLN A 173 -9.23 -21.35 26.03
CA GLN A 173 -8.03 -20.55 25.76
C GLN A 173 -7.43 -20.86 24.39
N GLU A 174 -7.21 -22.14 24.06
CA GLU A 174 -6.62 -22.54 22.78
C GLU A 174 -7.55 -22.18 21.60
N LYS A 175 -8.87 -22.31 21.78
CA LYS A 175 -9.86 -21.85 20.80
C LYS A 175 -9.76 -20.35 20.55
N THR A 176 -9.68 -19.55 21.60
CA THR A 176 -9.51 -18.09 21.49
C THR A 176 -8.20 -17.71 20.80
N ALA A 177 -7.10 -18.42 21.12
CA ALA A 177 -5.81 -18.23 20.47
C ALA A 177 -5.87 -18.54 18.96
N LYS A 178 -6.54 -19.63 18.58
CA LYS A 178 -6.77 -19.99 17.18
C LYS A 178 -7.59 -18.92 16.43
N GLU A 179 -8.70 -18.46 17.00
CA GLU A 179 -9.55 -17.43 16.40
C GLU A 179 -8.77 -16.12 16.19
N THR A 180 -7.94 -15.73 17.16
CA THR A 180 -7.06 -14.56 17.06
C THR A 180 -6.07 -14.67 15.90
N LYS A 181 -5.40 -15.82 15.76
CA LYS A 181 -4.44 -16.07 14.66
C LYS A 181 -5.13 -16.12 13.30
N GLN A 182 -6.36 -16.64 13.22
CA GLN A 182 -7.15 -16.63 11.99
C GLN A 182 -7.48 -15.19 11.55
N ALA A 183 -7.84 -14.31 12.49
CA ALA A 183 -8.07 -12.90 12.20
C ALA A 183 -6.79 -12.18 11.75
N GLU A 184 -5.64 -12.50 12.36
CA GLU A 184 -4.33 -11.96 11.96
C GLU A 184 -3.95 -12.35 10.53
N ILE A 185 -4.16 -13.62 10.13
CA ILE A 185 -3.94 -14.07 8.75
C ILE A 185 -4.79 -13.28 7.75
N GLU A 186 -6.06 -13.03 8.05
CA GLU A 186 -6.95 -12.31 7.13
C GLU A 186 -6.48 -10.86 6.92
N GLN A 187 -6.04 -10.20 8.01
CA GLN A 187 -5.44 -8.87 7.92
C GLN A 187 -4.14 -8.88 7.08
N LEU A 188 -3.27 -9.86 7.31
CA LEU A 188 -2.02 -10.01 6.55
C LEU A 188 -2.28 -10.28 5.07
N LYS A 189 -3.28 -11.09 4.71
CA LYS A 189 -3.70 -11.34 3.33
C LYS A 189 -4.15 -10.06 2.62
N SER A 190 -4.97 -9.24 3.28
CA SER A 190 -5.40 -7.94 2.74
C SER A 190 -4.24 -6.97 2.50
N VAL A 191 -3.24 -6.95 3.40
CA VAL A 191 -2.01 -6.16 3.20
C VAL A 191 -1.20 -6.72 2.01
N LEU A 192 -1.06 -8.03 1.93
CA LEU A 192 -0.31 -8.72 0.87
C LEU A 192 -0.87 -8.41 -0.52
N ASP A 193 -2.19 -8.39 -0.69
CA ASP A 193 -2.82 -8.08 -1.97
C ASP A 193 -2.57 -6.63 -2.39
N ARG A 194 -2.58 -5.69 -1.44
CA ARG A 194 -2.18 -4.29 -1.70
C ARG A 194 -0.71 -4.18 -2.12
N GLU A 195 0.19 -4.91 -1.46
CA GLU A 195 1.61 -4.92 -1.82
C GLU A 195 1.84 -5.53 -3.21
N LYS A 196 1.11 -6.60 -3.58
CA LYS A 196 1.16 -7.20 -4.92
C LYS A 196 0.68 -6.23 -6.00
N ALA A 197 -0.41 -5.50 -5.75
CA ALA A 197 -0.90 -4.47 -6.67
C ALA A 197 0.12 -3.34 -6.83
N ALA A 198 0.73 -2.90 -5.73
CA ALA A 198 1.80 -1.90 -5.76
C ALA A 198 3.03 -2.40 -6.55
N LEU A 199 3.44 -3.64 -6.37
CA LEU A 199 4.54 -4.26 -7.13
C LEU A 199 4.25 -4.28 -8.64
N ALA A 200 3.04 -4.68 -9.03
CA ALA A 200 2.63 -4.66 -10.43
C ALA A 200 2.72 -3.25 -11.04
N GLY A 201 2.29 -2.23 -10.28
CA GLY A 201 2.44 -0.82 -10.67
C GLY A 201 3.90 -0.39 -10.84
N GLN A 202 4.79 -0.77 -9.91
CA GLN A 202 6.23 -0.46 -10.00
C GLN A 202 6.88 -1.12 -11.23
N VAL A 203 6.55 -2.38 -11.51
CA VAL A 203 7.03 -3.11 -12.69
C VAL A 203 6.53 -2.47 -13.98
N ALA A 204 5.25 -2.08 -14.04
CA ALA A 204 4.68 -1.37 -15.17
C ALA A 204 5.39 -0.02 -15.42
N ALA A 205 5.66 0.75 -14.36
CA ALA A 205 6.39 2.01 -14.44
C ALA A 205 7.82 1.83 -14.99
N LYS A 206 8.54 0.79 -14.54
CA LYS A 206 9.86 0.42 -15.06
C LYS A 206 9.80 0.06 -16.54
N ASN A 207 8.90 -0.84 -16.93
CA ASN A 207 8.78 -1.29 -18.31
C ASN A 207 8.39 -0.15 -19.26
N LYS A 208 7.51 0.75 -18.80
CA LYS A 208 7.16 1.97 -19.52
C LYS A 208 8.38 2.87 -19.73
N LEU A 209 9.15 3.15 -18.69
CA LEU A 209 10.37 3.97 -18.81
C LEU A 209 11.36 3.34 -19.79
N LEU A 210 11.53 2.02 -19.76
CA LEU A 210 12.39 1.30 -20.69
C LEU A 210 11.87 1.36 -22.14
N ALA A 211 10.56 1.23 -22.35
CA ALA A 211 9.96 1.35 -23.69
C ALA A 211 10.08 2.76 -24.26
N GLU A 212 9.91 3.78 -23.41
CA GLU A 212 9.98 5.19 -23.79
C GLU A 212 11.40 5.65 -24.03
N THR A 213 12.37 5.17 -23.26
CA THR A 213 13.77 5.55 -23.44
C THR A 213 14.48 4.65 -24.43
N LYS A 214 14.00 3.42 -24.64
CA LYS A 214 14.71 2.37 -25.40
C LYS A 214 16.15 2.14 -24.90
N ASN A 215 16.36 2.27 -23.59
CA ASN A 215 17.68 2.26 -22.95
C ASN A 215 18.64 3.37 -23.43
N ASP A 216 18.10 4.45 -24.01
CA ASP A 216 18.89 5.58 -24.50
C ASP A 216 18.84 6.74 -23.48
N GLU A 217 20.02 7.07 -22.93
CA GLU A 217 20.21 8.19 -22.01
C GLU A 217 19.89 9.54 -22.68
N ALA A 218 20.26 9.75 -23.94
CA ALA A 218 19.97 11.00 -24.65
C ALA A 218 18.46 11.19 -24.80
N ARG A 219 17.73 10.10 -25.10
CA ARG A 219 16.26 10.12 -25.16
C ARG A 219 15.63 10.40 -23.80
N TYR A 220 16.17 9.80 -22.73
CA TYR A 220 15.75 10.10 -21.36
C TYR A 220 15.94 11.59 -21.02
N GLN A 221 17.12 12.15 -21.30
CA GLN A 221 17.41 13.56 -21.08
C GLN A 221 16.49 14.47 -21.89
N GLN A 222 16.18 14.12 -23.14
CA GLN A 222 15.25 14.86 -23.98
C GLN A 222 13.83 14.88 -23.39
N LEU A 223 13.32 13.73 -22.94
CA LEU A 223 12.00 13.62 -22.31
C LEU A 223 11.93 14.47 -21.04
N ARG A 224 12.96 14.39 -20.20
CA ARG A 224 13.04 15.18 -18.97
C ARG A 224 13.13 16.68 -19.25
N ALA A 225 14.00 17.10 -20.16
CA ALA A 225 14.14 18.50 -20.54
C ALA A 225 12.83 19.05 -21.16
N SER A 226 12.15 18.25 -21.97
CA SER A 226 10.85 18.61 -22.55
C SER A 226 9.78 18.81 -21.48
N ALA A 227 9.67 17.88 -20.52
CA ALA A 227 8.71 17.99 -19.42
C ALA A 227 9.03 19.16 -18.49
N GLN A 228 10.31 19.36 -18.16
CA GLN A 228 10.78 20.48 -17.36
C GLN A 228 10.43 21.83 -18.02
N ALA A 229 10.69 21.98 -19.33
CA ALA A 229 10.32 23.18 -20.07
C ALA A 229 8.80 23.44 -20.07
N GLN A 230 7.98 22.38 -20.03
CA GLN A 230 6.51 22.52 -19.95
C GLN A 230 6.06 23.02 -18.57
N LEU A 231 6.64 22.48 -17.49
CA LEU A 231 6.36 22.92 -16.12
C LEU A 231 6.89 24.34 -15.85
N ASP A 232 8.04 24.69 -16.43
CA ASP A 232 8.58 26.05 -16.37
C ASP A 232 7.68 27.07 -17.10
N ALA A 233 7.06 26.68 -18.23
CA ALA A 233 6.06 27.49 -18.90
C ALA A 233 4.82 27.72 -18.02
N PHE A 234 4.33 26.68 -17.35
CA PHE A 234 3.21 26.79 -16.40
C PHE A 234 3.54 27.71 -15.22
N THR A 235 4.70 27.51 -14.60
CA THR A 235 5.10 28.35 -13.45
C THR A 235 5.42 29.78 -13.84
N THR A 236 5.89 30.03 -15.06
CA THR A 236 6.03 31.38 -15.61
C THR A 236 4.68 32.09 -15.63
N TYR A 237 3.65 31.44 -16.17
CA TYR A 237 2.29 31.99 -16.17
C TYR A 237 1.80 32.27 -14.75
N VAL A 238 1.86 31.28 -13.87
CA VAL A 238 1.39 31.39 -12.47
C VAL A 238 2.11 32.52 -11.72
N SER A 239 3.43 32.64 -11.90
CA SER A 239 4.23 33.68 -11.23
C SER A 239 3.86 35.08 -11.74
N ARG A 240 3.57 35.22 -13.04
CA ARG A 240 3.09 36.48 -13.63
C ARG A 240 1.66 36.85 -13.19
N GLN A 241 0.87 35.86 -12.77
CA GLN A 241 -0.47 36.08 -12.20
C GLN A 241 -0.46 36.33 -10.68
N GLY A 242 0.71 36.45 -10.05
CA GLY A 242 0.83 36.76 -8.61
C GLY A 242 1.03 35.53 -7.71
N GLY A 243 1.28 34.35 -8.28
CA GLY A 243 1.59 33.12 -7.56
C GLY A 243 0.39 32.20 -7.32
N ALA A 244 0.65 31.06 -6.69
CA ALA A 244 -0.31 29.96 -6.51
C ALA A 244 -0.75 29.79 -5.06
N SER A 245 -1.27 30.85 -4.42
CA SER A 245 -1.84 30.71 -3.07
C SER A 245 -3.05 29.77 -3.09
N VAL A 246 -3.20 28.95 -2.06
CA VAL A 246 -4.32 28.02 -1.93
C VAL A 246 -5.63 28.78 -1.74
N LEU A 247 -6.69 28.30 -2.37
CA LEU A 247 -8.06 28.79 -2.28
C LEU A 247 -8.96 27.70 -1.69
N SER A 248 -10.11 28.07 -1.15
CA SER A 248 -11.10 27.13 -0.60
C SER A 248 -12.49 27.48 -1.11
N GLY A 249 -13.31 26.48 -1.40
CA GLY A 249 -14.70 26.64 -1.83
C GLY A 249 -14.83 27.16 -3.27
N THR A 250 -13.87 26.87 -4.14
CA THR A 250 -13.86 27.35 -5.54
C THR A 250 -14.59 26.42 -6.50
N THR A 251 -14.79 25.16 -6.10
CA THR A 251 -15.49 24.15 -6.89
C THR A 251 -16.98 24.51 -7.02
N GLN A 252 -17.46 24.58 -8.26
CA GLN A 252 -18.84 25.00 -8.54
C GLN A 252 -19.50 24.05 -9.54
N ALA A 253 -20.70 23.59 -9.21
CA ALA A 253 -21.52 22.80 -10.14
C ALA A 253 -22.30 23.75 -11.07
N ASP A 254 -22.15 23.57 -12.39
CA ASP A 254 -22.96 24.22 -13.42
C ASP A 254 -24.02 23.23 -13.90
N SER A 255 -25.29 23.50 -13.55
CA SER A 255 -26.43 22.59 -13.70
C SER A 255 -26.81 22.23 -15.15
N GLY A 256 -26.10 22.74 -16.15
CA GLY A 256 -26.26 22.37 -17.55
C GLY A 256 -24.98 21.98 -18.28
N TRP A 257 -23.81 22.00 -17.61
CA TRP A 257 -22.52 21.77 -18.28
C TRP A 257 -21.58 20.83 -17.54
N GLY A 258 -21.61 20.76 -16.21
CA GLY A 258 -20.66 19.95 -15.42
C GLY A 258 -20.05 20.75 -14.27
N THR A 259 -19.03 20.21 -13.63
CA THR A 259 -18.35 20.85 -12.49
C THR A 259 -17.15 21.67 -12.95
N TYR A 260 -17.10 22.92 -12.50
CA TYR A 260 -15.91 23.76 -12.57
C TYR A 260 -14.96 23.41 -11.42
N TYR A 261 -13.69 23.27 -11.75
CA TYR A 261 -12.60 23.02 -10.79
C TYR A 261 -11.53 24.10 -10.94
N ASN A 262 -10.99 24.57 -9.81
CA ASN A 262 -9.82 25.42 -9.79
C ASN A 262 -8.57 24.60 -9.39
N GLN A 263 -7.43 24.82 -10.04
CA GLN A 263 -6.19 24.10 -9.72
C GLN A 263 -5.62 24.43 -8.33
N ARG A 264 -6.07 25.54 -7.72
CA ARG A 264 -5.63 26.08 -6.42
C ARG A 264 -6.56 25.71 -5.25
N GLU A 265 -7.61 24.92 -5.48
CA GLU A 265 -8.49 24.39 -4.41
C GLU A 265 -7.70 23.57 -3.39
N ASP A 266 -7.93 23.81 -2.10
CA ASP A 266 -7.24 23.18 -0.96
C ASP A 266 -7.22 21.64 -0.98
N ASP A 267 -8.30 21.02 -1.46
CA ASP A 267 -8.43 19.57 -1.63
C ASP A 267 -7.27 18.93 -2.42
N TRP A 268 -6.67 19.66 -3.37
CA TRP A 268 -5.60 19.13 -4.24
C TRP A 268 -4.45 20.10 -4.52
N ALA A 269 -4.55 21.38 -4.17
CA ALA A 269 -3.59 22.42 -4.53
C ALA A 269 -2.13 22.07 -4.22
N LEU A 270 -1.88 21.46 -3.06
CA LEU A 270 -0.54 21.12 -2.57
C LEU A 270 -0.05 19.75 -3.05
N ARG A 271 -0.88 19.00 -3.75
CA ARG A 271 -0.52 17.68 -4.27
C ARG A 271 0.51 17.84 -5.39
N LEU A 272 1.57 17.05 -5.32
CA LEU A 272 2.65 17.07 -6.32
C LEU A 272 2.19 16.40 -7.61
N LEU A 273 2.63 16.96 -8.73
CA LEU A 273 2.51 16.31 -10.03
C LEU A 273 3.48 15.12 -10.08
N PRO A 274 3.01 13.91 -10.47
CA PRO A 274 3.84 12.72 -10.42
C PRO A 274 5.15 12.85 -11.20
N GLY A 275 6.26 12.63 -10.50
CA GLY A 275 7.61 12.68 -11.08
C GLY A 275 8.23 14.09 -11.14
N SER A 276 7.63 15.09 -10.49
CA SER A 276 8.21 16.43 -10.33
C SER A 276 8.03 16.96 -8.90
N ASN A 277 8.59 18.14 -8.63
CA ASN A 277 8.41 18.87 -7.37
C ASN A 277 7.36 19.98 -7.48
N TYR A 278 6.61 20.03 -8.59
CA TYR A 278 5.60 21.06 -8.84
C TYR A 278 4.27 20.62 -8.27
N THR A 279 3.55 21.55 -7.67
CA THR A 279 2.21 21.30 -7.15
C THR A 279 1.15 21.53 -8.22
N LEU A 280 -0.03 20.94 -8.04
CA LEU A 280 -1.24 21.23 -8.82
C LEU A 280 -1.54 22.74 -8.88
N ALA A 281 -1.40 23.45 -7.76
CA ALA A 281 -1.62 24.90 -7.75
C ALA A 281 -0.64 25.65 -8.66
N SER A 282 0.62 25.19 -8.75
CA SER A 282 1.67 25.83 -9.56
C SER A 282 1.70 25.42 -11.03
N SER A 283 1.15 24.25 -11.39
CA SER A 283 1.35 23.64 -12.71
C SER A 283 0.23 22.70 -13.18
N GLY A 284 -0.93 22.74 -12.52
CA GLY A 284 -2.04 21.80 -12.74
C GLY A 284 -3.09 22.22 -13.77
N CYS A 285 -2.94 23.35 -14.46
CA CYS A 285 -3.98 23.92 -15.35
C CYS A 285 -4.55 22.90 -16.36
N LEU A 286 -3.67 22.10 -16.96
CA LEU A 286 -4.06 21.10 -17.95
C LEU A 286 -4.85 19.94 -17.35
N ILE A 287 -4.43 19.39 -16.21
CA ILE A 287 -5.15 18.28 -15.57
C ILE A 287 -6.45 18.76 -14.92
N THR A 288 -6.51 20.00 -14.44
CA THR A 288 -7.75 20.60 -13.98
C THR A 288 -8.73 20.82 -15.13
N SER A 289 -8.22 21.25 -16.31
CA SER A 289 -9.03 21.35 -17.53
C SER A 289 -9.55 19.98 -17.98
N MET A 290 -8.72 18.94 -17.88
CA MET A 290 -9.10 17.55 -18.16
C MET A 290 -10.23 17.08 -17.22
N ALA A 291 -10.11 17.33 -15.91
CA ALA A 291 -11.15 17.03 -14.93
C ALA A 291 -12.49 17.75 -15.24
N MET A 292 -12.44 19.03 -15.62
CA MET A 292 -13.64 19.78 -16.02
C MET A 292 -14.31 19.17 -17.26
N VAL A 293 -13.54 18.76 -18.27
CA VAL A 293 -14.10 18.07 -19.45
C VAL A 293 -14.69 16.71 -19.08
N MET A 294 -14.07 15.94 -18.19
CA MET A 294 -14.65 14.66 -17.73
C MET A 294 -15.96 14.86 -16.98
N SER A 295 -16.04 15.92 -16.16
CA SER A 295 -17.27 16.30 -15.47
C SER A 295 -18.39 16.69 -16.44
N TYR A 296 -18.05 17.35 -17.57
CA TYR A 296 -19.02 17.60 -18.64
C TYR A 296 -19.64 16.32 -19.20
N TYR A 297 -18.87 15.23 -19.29
CA TYR A 297 -19.37 13.91 -19.68
C TYR A 297 -20.02 13.13 -18.52
N GLY A 298 -20.36 13.80 -17.42
CA GLY A 298 -21.03 13.21 -16.25
C GLY A 298 -20.14 12.31 -15.40
N LYS A 299 -18.81 12.44 -15.52
CA LYS A 299 -17.86 11.62 -14.76
C LYS A 299 -17.30 12.41 -13.57
N SER A 300 -17.42 11.86 -12.36
CA SER A 300 -16.92 12.46 -11.13
C SER A 300 -15.42 12.22 -10.95
N VAL A 301 -14.58 12.86 -11.76
CA VAL A 301 -13.12 12.79 -11.68
C VAL A 301 -12.56 14.16 -11.34
N THR A 302 -11.86 14.26 -10.21
CA THR A 302 -11.24 15.52 -9.74
C THR A 302 -9.82 15.68 -10.28
N PRO A 303 -9.25 16.91 -10.24
CA PRO A 303 -7.83 17.12 -10.56
C PRO A 303 -6.91 16.25 -9.69
N GLY A 304 -7.28 16.05 -8.42
CA GLY A 304 -6.61 15.15 -7.50
C GLY A 304 -6.58 13.70 -8.01
N ASN A 305 -7.71 13.15 -8.48
CA ASN A 305 -7.76 11.77 -9.00
C ASN A 305 -6.86 11.55 -10.21
N ILE A 306 -6.67 12.58 -11.04
CA ILE A 306 -5.74 12.53 -12.18
C ILE A 306 -4.29 12.52 -11.67
N ALA A 307 -3.95 13.38 -10.71
CA ALA A 307 -2.62 13.43 -10.12
C ALA A 307 -2.23 12.17 -9.33
N ASP A 308 -3.19 11.32 -8.96
CA ASP A 308 -2.93 10.01 -8.33
C ASP A 308 -2.42 8.91 -9.27
N GLN A 309 -2.30 9.22 -10.56
CA GLN A 309 -1.99 8.23 -11.60
C GLN A 309 -0.67 8.57 -12.30
N PRO A 310 0.49 8.18 -11.72
CA PRO A 310 1.82 8.49 -12.26
C PRO A 310 2.05 8.05 -13.71
N GLU A 311 1.34 7.04 -14.17
CA GLU A 311 1.37 6.51 -15.53
C GLU A 311 0.90 7.53 -16.57
N LEU A 312 0.11 8.53 -16.18
CA LEU A 312 -0.37 9.59 -17.08
C LEU A 312 0.72 10.63 -17.37
N PHE A 313 1.75 10.70 -16.52
CA PHE A 313 2.76 11.75 -16.55
C PHE A 313 4.10 11.28 -17.10
N SER A 314 4.90 12.25 -17.53
CA SER A 314 6.33 12.13 -17.75
C SER A 314 6.99 13.30 -17.03
N PHE A 315 7.65 13.04 -15.89
CA PHE A 315 8.27 14.06 -15.04
C PHE A 315 7.34 15.22 -14.69
N GLY A 316 6.09 14.93 -14.32
CA GLY A 316 5.06 15.92 -13.99
C GLY A 316 4.31 16.52 -15.18
N ASP A 317 4.76 16.31 -16.42
CA ASP A 317 4.03 16.74 -17.62
C ASP A 317 2.94 15.73 -18.01
N PHE A 318 1.71 16.20 -18.18
CA PHE A 318 0.55 15.37 -18.54
C PHE A 318 0.48 15.10 -20.04
N ARG A 319 0.50 13.82 -20.40
CA ARG A 319 0.77 13.40 -21.77
C ARG A 319 -0.47 13.36 -22.65
N GLN A 320 -0.25 13.51 -23.96
CA GLN A 320 -1.23 13.15 -24.98
C GLN A 320 -1.37 11.62 -25.04
N GLY A 321 -2.57 11.13 -25.37
CA GLY A 321 -2.82 9.70 -25.51
C GLY A 321 -4.17 9.26 -24.96
N SER A 322 -4.34 7.95 -24.93
CA SER A 322 -5.53 7.26 -24.39
C SER A 322 -5.20 6.59 -23.08
N TRP A 323 -6.05 6.81 -22.08
CA TRP A 323 -5.83 6.41 -20.70
C TRP A 323 -7.13 5.89 -20.08
N SER A 324 -7.01 5.11 -19.00
CA SER A 324 -8.13 4.87 -18.08
C SER A 324 -7.88 5.72 -16.84
N ILE A 325 -8.66 6.78 -16.67
CA ILE A 325 -8.53 7.72 -15.54
C ILE A 325 -9.62 7.41 -14.54
N ALA A 326 -9.27 6.87 -13.38
CA ALA A 326 -10.23 6.44 -12.36
C ALA A 326 -11.31 5.49 -12.93
N GLY A 327 -10.90 4.56 -13.81
CA GLY A 327 -11.79 3.62 -14.48
C GLY A 327 -12.53 4.17 -15.71
N VAL A 328 -12.33 5.43 -16.07
CA VAL A 328 -12.98 6.08 -17.22
C VAL A 328 -12.04 6.12 -18.43
N GLY A 329 -12.50 5.60 -19.57
CA GLY A 329 -11.74 5.65 -20.81
C GLY A 329 -11.69 7.06 -21.39
N THR A 330 -10.50 7.66 -21.44
CA THR A 330 -10.31 9.05 -21.85
C THR A 330 -9.20 9.15 -22.87
N THR A 331 -9.40 9.91 -23.95
CA THR A 331 -8.36 10.21 -24.94
C THR A 331 -8.19 11.72 -25.10
N ARG A 332 -6.95 12.19 -25.02
CA ARG A 332 -6.55 13.57 -25.31
C ARG A 332 -5.66 13.59 -26.55
N THR A 333 -6.00 14.42 -27.52
CA THR A 333 -5.31 14.53 -28.80
C THR A 333 -5.07 15.99 -29.20
N ARG A 334 -3.83 16.34 -29.54
CA ARG A 334 -3.52 17.63 -30.20
C ARG A 334 -4.09 17.62 -31.61
N ILE A 335 -5.03 18.50 -31.89
CA ILE A 335 -5.65 18.61 -33.21
C ILE A 335 -5.19 19.86 -33.97
N GLY A 336 -4.60 20.84 -33.29
CA GLY A 336 -4.02 22.01 -33.94
C GLY A 336 -3.36 22.99 -33.00
N TYR A 337 -2.89 24.09 -33.57
CA TYR A 337 -2.08 25.11 -32.88
C TYR A 337 -2.60 26.53 -33.16
N SER A 338 -3.81 26.67 -33.69
CA SER A 338 -4.34 27.94 -34.18
C SER A 338 -5.81 28.12 -33.82
N ARG A 339 -6.28 29.37 -33.90
CA ARG A 339 -7.70 29.70 -33.80
C ARG A 339 -8.55 28.96 -34.83
N SER A 340 -8.07 28.80 -36.06
CA SER A 340 -8.80 28.07 -37.10
C SER A 340 -9.06 26.62 -36.69
N ALA A 341 -8.07 25.93 -36.10
CA ALA A 341 -8.25 24.57 -35.63
C ALA A 341 -9.27 24.45 -34.48
N LEU A 342 -9.35 25.46 -33.61
CA LEU A 342 -10.39 25.55 -32.59
C LEU A 342 -11.77 25.75 -33.21
N ASP A 343 -11.89 26.66 -34.17
CA ASP A 343 -13.14 26.92 -34.88
C ASP A 343 -13.63 25.69 -35.65
N ASP A 344 -12.74 25.02 -36.36
CA ASP A 344 -13.04 23.79 -37.11
C ASP A 344 -13.51 22.67 -36.17
N GLU A 345 -12.90 22.54 -34.99
CA GLU A 345 -13.29 21.55 -33.99
C GLU A 345 -14.68 21.83 -33.42
N LEU A 346 -14.94 23.07 -33.00
CA LEU A 346 -16.23 23.46 -32.43
C LEU A 346 -17.36 23.38 -33.46
N ALA A 347 -17.07 23.66 -34.73
CA ALA A 347 -18.02 23.49 -35.83
C ALA A 347 -18.30 22.01 -36.13
N SER A 348 -17.27 21.16 -36.10
CA SER A 348 -17.38 19.72 -36.38
C SER A 348 -17.99 18.93 -35.22
N ASN A 349 -17.87 19.42 -33.99
CA ASN A 349 -18.39 18.79 -32.78
C ASN A 349 -19.19 19.77 -31.92
N PRO A 350 -20.38 20.22 -32.37
CA PRO A 350 -21.18 21.20 -31.65
C PRO A 350 -21.46 20.78 -30.20
N GLY A 351 -21.25 21.72 -29.28
CA GLY A 351 -21.52 21.55 -27.85
C GLY A 351 -20.44 20.77 -27.07
N LYS A 352 -19.45 20.15 -27.74
CA LYS A 352 -18.36 19.44 -27.04
C LYS A 352 -17.26 20.43 -26.63
N PRO A 353 -16.76 20.35 -25.39
CA PRO A 353 -15.71 21.24 -24.92
C PRO A 353 -14.35 20.88 -25.53
N VAL A 354 -13.50 21.89 -25.68
CA VAL A 354 -12.15 21.77 -26.24
C VAL A 354 -11.15 22.37 -25.25
N ILE A 355 -10.02 21.70 -25.03
CA ILE A 355 -8.96 22.27 -24.18
C ILE A 355 -8.05 23.13 -25.06
N VAL A 356 -7.81 24.37 -24.66
CA VAL A 356 -6.93 25.30 -25.37
C VAL A 356 -5.74 25.64 -24.50
N GLY A 357 -4.56 25.60 -25.11
CA GLY A 357 -3.33 26.09 -24.51
C GLY A 357 -2.90 27.41 -25.16
N ILE A 358 -2.40 28.34 -24.35
CA ILE A 358 -1.96 29.66 -24.81
C ILE A 358 -0.50 29.94 -24.50
N ILE A 359 0.13 30.82 -25.27
CA ILE A 359 1.41 31.46 -24.96
C ILE A 359 1.15 32.94 -24.74
N GLN A 360 1.27 33.40 -23.49
CA GLN A 360 0.99 34.78 -23.11
C GLN A 360 2.29 35.59 -22.90
N TYR A 361 3.36 34.94 -22.45
CA TYR A 361 4.61 35.55 -22.02
C TYR A 361 5.82 35.08 -22.84
N GLY A 362 5.58 34.52 -24.02
CA GLY A 362 6.59 34.26 -25.05
C GLY A 362 7.44 33.02 -24.83
N SER A 363 7.00 32.07 -24.00
CA SER A 363 7.67 30.77 -23.90
C SER A 363 7.51 29.94 -25.17
N SER A 364 8.31 28.88 -25.32
CA SER A 364 8.29 27.98 -26.48
C SER A 364 7.19 26.91 -26.41
N ARG A 365 6.39 26.89 -25.34
CA ARG A 365 5.36 25.88 -25.06
C ARG A 365 4.12 26.56 -24.46
N PRO A 366 2.92 25.99 -24.59
CA PRO A 366 1.74 26.58 -23.93
C PRO A 366 1.97 26.75 -22.43
N GLU A 367 1.72 27.96 -21.93
CA GLU A 367 1.96 28.39 -20.55
C GLU A 367 0.73 28.21 -19.67
N HIS A 368 -0.45 28.16 -20.27
CA HIS A 368 -1.69 28.00 -19.56
C HIS A 368 -2.68 27.21 -20.41
N PHE A 369 -3.43 26.33 -19.76
CA PHE A 369 -4.49 25.55 -20.39
C PHE A 369 -5.81 25.81 -19.68
N PHE A 370 -6.88 25.91 -20.47
CA PHE A 370 -8.24 26.09 -20.00
C PHE A 370 -9.23 25.44 -20.96
N VAL A 371 -10.50 25.37 -20.56
CA VAL A 371 -11.56 24.75 -21.35
C VAL A 371 -12.33 25.81 -22.11
N VAL A 372 -12.44 25.67 -23.42
CA VAL A 372 -13.43 26.36 -24.23
C VAL A 372 -14.72 25.54 -24.23
N LYS A 373 -15.80 26.11 -23.71
CA LYS A 373 -17.13 25.49 -23.61
C LYS A 373 -17.88 25.55 -24.95
N ALA A 374 -17.84 26.70 -25.60
CA ALA A 374 -18.57 26.97 -26.84
C ALA A 374 -18.02 28.22 -27.54
N LYS A 375 -18.31 28.33 -28.84
CA LYS A 375 -18.16 29.57 -29.61
C LYS A 375 -19.31 30.52 -29.29
N ASP A 376 -19.02 31.81 -29.17
CA ASP A 376 -19.99 32.86 -28.87
C ASP A 376 -19.69 34.10 -29.72
N GLY A 377 -20.32 34.13 -30.91
CA GLY A 377 -19.99 35.10 -31.96
C GLY A 377 -18.55 34.95 -32.44
N ASP A 378 -17.79 36.04 -32.34
CA ASP A 378 -16.35 36.09 -32.66
C ASP A 378 -15.44 35.74 -31.47
N ASP A 379 -16.03 35.38 -30.33
CA ASP A 379 -15.34 35.03 -29.08
C ASP A 379 -15.71 33.60 -28.63
N TYR A 380 -15.25 33.21 -27.44
CA TYR A 380 -15.49 31.90 -26.86
C TYR A 380 -15.87 32.04 -25.38
N LEU A 381 -16.79 31.17 -24.93
CA LEU A 381 -17.08 30.99 -23.52
C LEU A 381 -16.10 29.97 -22.94
N ILE A 382 -15.41 30.31 -21.84
CA ILE A 382 -14.34 29.50 -21.26
C ILE A 382 -14.55 29.23 -19.77
N ASN A 383 -13.95 28.12 -19.31
CA ASN A 383 -13.66 27.84 -17.91
C ASN A 383 -12.14 27.79 -17.73
N ASP A 384 -11.62 28.78 -17.02
CA ASP A 384 -10.19 28.93 -16.71
C ASP A 384 -9.89 28.36 -15.31
N PRO A 385 -9.01 27.36 -15.18
CA PRO A 385 -8.78 26.69 -13.90
C PRO A 385 -7.93 27.49 -12.91
N PHE A 386 -7.40 28.67 -13.26
CA PHE A 386 -6.46 29.40 -12.40
C PHE A 386 -7.07 30.56 -11.58
N PRO A 387 -7.76 31.55 -12.17
CA PRO A 387 -8.32 32.65 -11.40
C PRO A 387 -9.46 32.18 -10.49
N GLU A 388 -9.63 32.84 -9.34
CA GLU A 388 -10.62 32.46 -8.32
C GLU A 388 -12.04 32.32 -8.89
N ASN A 389 -12.45 33.25 -9.76
CA ASN A 389 -13.73 33.23 -10.48
C ASN A 389 -13.53 32.95 -11.98
N GLY A 390 -12.88 31.83 -12.31
CA GLY A 390 -12.52 31.48 -13.68
C GLY A 390 -13.60 30.82 -14.53
N HIS A 391 -14.80 30.61 -14.01
CA HIS A 391 -15.90 29.97 -14.73
C HIS A 391 -16.66 30.96 -15.63
N ASN A 392 -17.18 30.47 -16.76
CA ASN A 392 -18.07 31.21 -17.66
C ASN A 392 -17.52 32.57 -18.14
N LEU A 393 -16.22 32.66 -18.37
CA LEU A 393 -15.58 33.89 -18.85
C LEU A 393 -15.61 33.98 -20.37
N LYS A 394 -15.48 35.20 -20.90
CA LYS A 394 -15.13 35.44 -22.30
C LYS A 394 -13.63 35.21 -22.48
N PHE A 395 -13.21 34.54 -23.56
CA PHE A 395 -11.78 34.36 -23.84
C PHE A 395 -11.08 35.72 -23.95
N THR A 396 -11.65 36.63 -24.75
CA THR A 396 -11.02 37.93 -25.02
C THR A 396 -10.97 38.88 -23.82
N SER A 397 -11.73 38.62 -22.74
CA SER A 397 -11.61 39.40 -21.51
C SER A 397 -10.35 39.08 -20.72
N ARG A 398 -9.66 37.97 -21.06
CA ARG A 398 -8.47 37.48 -20.35
C ARG A 398 -7.25 37.40 -21.26
N TYR A 399 -7.42 36.91 -22.48
CA TYR A 399 -6.30 36.58 -23.37
C TYR A 399 -6.58 37.04 -24.81
N PRO A 400 -5.55 37.46 -25.56
CA PRO A 400 -5.72 37.73 -26.99
C PRO A 400 -5.89 36.41 -27.76
N LEU A 401 -6.78 36.35 -28.75
CA LEU A 401 -7.01 35.14 -29.55
C LEU A 401 -5.76 34.67 -30.32
N SER A 402 -4.81 35.58 -30.58
CA SER A 402 -3.51 35.27 -31.17
C SER A 402 -2.58 34.46 -30.25
N SER A 403 -2.91 34.36 -28.96
CA SER A 403 -2.13 33.56 -28.00
C SER A 403 -2.36 32.06 -28.10
N ILE A 404 -3.38 31.62 -28.85
CA ILE A 404 -3.69 30.18 -29.03
C ILE A 404 -2.47 29.48 -29.61
N ALA A 405 -1.96 28.50 -28.87
CA ALA A 405 -0.78 27.73 -29.20
C ALA A 405 -1.00 26.21 -29.13
N ALA A 406 -2.16 25.77 -28.65
CA ALA A 406 -2.56 24.38 -28.63
C ALA A 406 -4.08 24.25 -28.62
N VAL A 407 -4.59 23.29 -29.38
CA VAL A 407 -6.00 22.90 -29.39
C VAL A 407 -6.05 21.40 -29.20
N ASP A 408 -6.62 20.97 -28.09
CA ASP A 408 -6.70 19.58 -27.67
C ASP A 408 -8.16 19.10 -27.65
N ARG A 409 -8.45 18.08 -28.45
CA ARG A 409 -9.71 17.34 -28.38
C ARG A 409 -9.64 16.34 -27.25
N VAL A 410 -10.73 16.23 -26.50
CA VAL A 410 -10.90 15.22 -25.45
C VAL A 410 -12.15 14.41 -25.72
N THR A 411 -12.00 13.08 -25.74
CA THR A 411 -13.12 12.13 -25.81
C THR A 411 -13.16 11.29 -24.54
N VAL A 412 -14.35 11.14 -23.97
CA VAL A 412 -14.60 10.38 -22.75
C VAL A 412 -15.66 9.33 -23.05
N ASN A 413 -15.38 8.07 -22.72
CA ASN A 413 -16.24 6.92 -22.97
C ASN A 413 -16.92 6.41 -21.69
#